data_AF-A0A945DK73-F1
#
_entry.id   AF-A0A945DK73-F1
#
_cell.length_a   1.000
_cell.length_b   1.000
_cell.length_c   1.000
_cell.angle_alpha   90.00
_cell.angle_beta   90.00
_cell.angle_gamma   90.00
#
_symmetry.space_group_name_H-M   'P 1'
#
loop_
_entity.id
_entity.type
_entity.pdbx_description
1 polymer ?
#
loop_
_entity_poly.entity_id
_entity_poly.type
_entity_poly.pdbx_seq_one_letter_code
_entity_poly.pdbx_strand_id
1 'polypeptide(L)'
;MIRLVFALRRQPNLSLSEFQDYWLNQHAPLVASFATDLNILRYVQTHTIDSPMNEAAQKARGKMEPHFDGVAELWWSSEAELNERMGSASGKAAEASAALLEDESKFIDLPNSPLWFAYEYPQVNPAPEDITAKVKSNILRVFFPLRHQSKLSEEEARHYWLTHHGPIVRSHAEATRTLCYRQVHRANSPLDKGIQKARGTRVESYLGHAEAWVDMGKAPNTDEARRANAAFINDEHNFIDMERSTFLFGKEHTIIDKR
;
A
#
# COMPACT_ATOMS: atom_id res chain seq x y z
N MET A 1 4.77 15.07 -3.67
CA MET A 1 3.41 14.64 -3.28
C MET A 1 3.49 13.84 -2.01
N ILE A 2 2.55 14.04 -1.10
CA ILE A 2 2.34 13.18 0.06
C ILE A 2 1.20 12.21 -0.26
N ARG A 3 1.27 10.98 0.25
CA ARG A 3 0.20 10.01 0.05
C ARG A 3 -0.26 9.39 1.35
N LEU A 4 -1.56 9.16 1.48
CA LEU A 4 -2.15 8.32 2.52
C LEU A 4 -2.13 6.89 2.02
N VAL A 5 -1.71 5.97 2.88
CA VAL A 5 -1.81 4.52 2.68
C VAL A 5 -2.74 3.99 3.74
N PHE A 6 -3.79 3.27 3.34
CA PHE A 6 -4.77 2.69 4.25
C PHE A 6 -4.90 1.19 3.94
N ALA A 7 -4.28 0.35 4.78
CA ALA A 7 -4.33 -1.10 4.63
C ALA A 7 -5.59 -1.63 5.33
N LEU A 8 -6.50 -2.22 4.56
CA LEU A 8 -7.87 -2.46 4.97
C LEU A 8 -8.09 -3.90 5.40
N ARG A 9 -8.65 -4.08 6.58
CA ARG A 9 -9.40 -5.29 6.94
C ARG A 9 -10.88 -5.02 6.77
N ARG A 10 -11.59 -5.94 6.13
CA ARG A 10 -13.04 -5.88 6.02
C ARG A 10 -13.70 -6.12 7.37
N GLN A 11 -14.94 -5.65 7.53
CA GLN A 11 -15.76 -6.05 8.67
C GLN A 11 -15.93 -7.59 8.70
N PRO A 12 -15.92 -8.25 9.88
CA PRO A 12 -15.95 -9.70 9.98
C PRO A 12 -17.19 -10.36 9.34
N ASN A 13 -18.31 -9.64 9.26
CA ASN A 13 -19.58 -10.12 8.72
C ASN A 13 -19.69 -10.04 7.19
N LEU A 14 -18.74 -9.42 6.49
CA LEU A 14 -18.74 -9.31 5.03
C LEU A 14 -17.84 -10.36 4.41
N SER A 15 -18.21 -11.01 3.33
CA SER A 15 -17.25 -11.75 2.50
C SER A 15 -16.25 -10.80 1.83
N LEU A 16 -15.14 -11.34 1.31
CA LEU A 16 -14.17 -10.54 0.55
C LEU A 16 -14.83 -9.89 -0.67
N SER A 17 -15.70 -10.62 -1.39
CA SER A 17 -16.41 -10.11 -2.56
C SER A 17 -17.40 -9.00 -2.20
N GLU A 18 -18.15 -9.12 -1.09
CA GLU A 18 -19.08 -8.07 -0.64
C GLU A 18 -18.32 -6.80 -0.22
N PHE A 19 -17.20 -6.96 0.47
CA PHE A 19 -16.31 -5.85 0.82
C PHE A 19 -15.78 -5.13 -0.43
N GLN A 20 -15.24 -5.87 -1.39
CA GLN A 20 -14.69 -5.31 -2.63
C GLN A 20 -15.77 -4.66 -3.50
N ASP A 21 -16.95 -5.27 -3.60
CA ASP A 21 -18.08 -4.71 -4.34
C ASP A 21 -18.56 -3.39 -3.73
N TYR A 22 -18.81 -3.36 -2.41
CA TYR A 22 -19.19 -2.12 -1.71
C TYR A 22 -18.13 -1.04 -1.87
N TRP A 23 -16.86 -1.41 -1.68
CA TRP A 23 -15.74 -0.49 -1.73
C TRP A 23 -15.58 0.15 -3.11
N LEU A 24 -15.74 -0.63 -4.19
CA LEU A 24 -15.61 -0.12 -5.56
C LEU A 24 -16.86 0.59 -6.05
N ASN A 25 -18.05 0.04 -5.79
CA ASN A 25 -19.29 0.48 -6.43
C ASN A 25 -20.10 1.48 -5.60
N GLN A 26 -19.83 1.61 -4.30
CA GLN A 26 -20.51 2.59 -3.42
C GLN A 26 -19.54 3.61 -2.84
N HIS A 27 -18.49 3.13 -2.18
CA HIS A 27 -17.54 4.02 -1.52
C HIS A 27 -16.68 4.81 -2.52
N ALA A 28 -16.22 4.18 -3.61
CA ALA A 28 -15.39 4.86 -4.60
C ALA A 28 -16.08 6.08 -5.26
N PRO A 29 -17.34 5.97 -5.74
CA PRO A 29 -18.10 7.11 -6.23
C PRO A 29 -18.30 8.19 -5.16
N LEU A 30 -18.50 7.82 -3.89
CA LEU A 30 -18.62 8.78 -2.79
C LEU A 30 -17.31 9.57 -2.61
N VAL A 31 -16.16 8.90 -2.55
CA VAL A 31 -14.84 9.57 -2.50
C VAL A 31 -14.63 10.48 -3.71
N ALA A 32 -14.98 10.01 -4.91
CA ALA A 32 -14.89 10.80 -6.13
C ALA A 32 -15.76 12.07 -6.08
N SER A 33 -16.95 12.00 -5.49
CA SER A 33 -17.83 13.17 -5.31
C SER A 33 -17.22 14.24 -4.41
N PHE A 34 -16.36 13.85 -3.46
CA PHE A 34 -15.65 14.76 -2.56
C PHE A 34 -14.23 15.11 -3.01
N ALA A 35 -13.78 14.66 -4.19
CA ALA A 35 -12.40 14.81 -4.65
C ALA A 35 -11.93 16.27 -4.70
N THR A 36 -12.81 17.19 -5.09
CA THR A 36 -12.52 18.63 -5.11
C THR A 36 -12.52 19.22 -3.70
N ASP A 37 -13.49 18.82 -2.86
CA ASP A 37 -13.60 19.30 -1.48
C ASP A 37 -12.48 18.78 -0.59
N LEU A 38 -11.82 17.69 -0.93
CA LEU A 38 -10.68 17.13 -0.21
C LEU A 38 -9.34 17.35 -0.91
N ASN A 39 -9.35 18.06 -2.06
CA ASN A 39 -8.19 18.26 -2.93
C ASN A 39 -7.43 16.96 -3.28
N ILE A 40 -8.17 15.86 -3.46
CA ILE A 40 -7.59 14.57 -3.83
C ILE A 40 -7.13 14.65 -5.28
N LEU A 41 -5.83 14.43 -5.49
CA LEU A 41 -5.20 14.41 -6.82
C LEU A 41 -5.27 13.03 -7.47
N ARG A 42 -5.19 11.98 -6.66
CA ARG A 42 -5.28 10.61 -7.11
C ARG A 42 -5.92 9.74 -6.03
N TYR A 43 -6.70 8.77 -6.45
CA TYR A 43 -7.26 7.73 -5.59
C TYR A 43 -7.21 6.39 -6.30
N VAL A 44 -6.50 5.44 -5.70
CA VAL A 44 -6.37 4.06 -6.20
C VAL A 44 -6.83 3.11 -5.10
N GLN A 45 -7.63 2.12 -5.50
CA GLN A 45 -7.91 0.95 -4.69
C GLN A 45 -7.12 -0.22 -5.22
N THR A 46 -6.41 -0.93 -4.35
CA THR A 46 -5.83 -2.24 -4.66
C THR A 46 -6.61 -3.30 -3.91
N HIS A 47 -7.30 -4.14 -4.66
CA HIS A 47 -8.09 -5.25 -4.13
C HIS A 47 -7.20 -6.47 -4.06
N THR A 48 -7.07 -7.06 -2.88
CA THR A 48 -6.28 -8.29 -2.70
C THR A 48 -6.92 -9.41 -3.52
N ILE A 49 -6.11 -10.16 -4.26
CA ILE A 49 -6.61 -11.32 -5.00
C ILE A 49 -6.84 -12.50 -4.04
N ASP A 50 -7.93 -13.23 -4.23
CA ASP A 50 -8.14 -14.51 -3.56
C ASP A 50 -7.38 -15.60 -4.35
N SER A 51 -6.13 -15.86 -3.94
CA SER A 51 -5.24 -16.78 -4.64
C SER A 51 -4.23 -17.42 -3.70
N PRO A 52 -3.92 -18.73 -3.87
CA PRO A 52 -2.85 -19.42 -3.14
C PRO A 52 -1.47 -18.77 -3.30
N MET A 53 -1.30 -17.88 -4.28
CA MET A 53 -0.06 -17.12 -4.47
C MET A 53 0.30 -16.25 -3.26
N ASN A 54 -0.70 -15.71 -2.54
CA ASN A 54 -0.44 -14.91 -1.34
C ASN A 54 0.21 -15.77 -0.25
N GLU A 55 -0.41 -16.92 0.06
CA GLU A 55 0.11 -17.87 1.05
C GLU A 55 1.51 -18.39 0.65
N ALA A 56 1.71 -18.71 -0.63
CA ALA A 56 3.01 -19.16 -1.13
C ALA A 56 4.09 -18.08 -0.99
N ALA A 57 3.78 -16.81 -1.31
CA ALA A 57 4.72 -15.71 -1.18
C ALA A 57 5.04 -15.36 0.28
N GLN A 58 4.07 -15.48 1.18
CA GLN A 58 4.29 -15.35 2.62
C GLN A 58 5.17 -16.48 3.15
N LYS A 59 4.83 -17.74 2.83
CA LYS A 59 5.58 -18.93 3.27
C LYS A 59 7.04 -18.90 2.80
N ALA A 60 7.31 -18.38 1.60
CA ALA A 60 8.68 -18.22 1.11
C ALA A 60 9.54 -17.29 1.98
N ARG A 61 8.91 -16.39 2.75
CA ARG A 61 9.54 -15.47 3.71
C ARG A 61 9.42 -15.93 5.16
N GLY A 62 8.80 -17.08 5.41
CA GLY A 62 8.55 -17.60 6.76
C GLY A 62 7.18 -17.24 7.30
N LYS A 63 7.08 -17.08 8.62
CA LYS A 63 5.83 -16.74 9.31
C LYS A 63 5.58 -15.24 9.19
N MET A 64 4.37 -14.87 8.77
CA MET A 64 3.96 -13.48 8.56
C MET A 64 2.56 -13.23 9.12
N GLU A 65 2.19 -11.96 9.32
CA GLU A 65 0.82 -11.58 9.66
C GLU A 65 -0.14 -11.90 8.50
N PRO A 66 -1.43 -12.20 8.77
CA PRO A 66 -2.43 -12.34 7.72
C PRO A 66 -2.48 -11.10 6.84
N HIS A 67 -2.57 -11.31 5.52
CA HIS A 67 -2.67 -10.19 4.58
C HIS A 67 -3.95 -9.37 4.80
N PHE A 68 -3.94 -8.16 4.24
CA PHE A 68 -5.10 -7.27 4.20
C PHE A 68 -6.04 -7.65 3.06
N ASP A 69 -7.29 -7.20 3.13
CA ASP A 69 -8.32 -7.42 2.10
C ASP A 69 -8.19 -6.43 0.92
N GLY A 70 -7.47 -5.33 1.15
CA GLY A 70 -7.07 -4.38 0.13
C GLY A 70 -6.31 -3.18 0.69
N VAL A 71 -5.95 -2.25 -0.18
CA VAL A 71 -5.22 -1.02 0.16
C VAL A 71 -5.82 0.18 -0.56
N ALA A 72 -6.22 1.19 0.19
CA ALA A 72 -6.64 2.49 -0.34
C ALA A 72 -5.43 3.43 -0.35
N GLU A 73 -5.20 4.13 -1.45
CA GLU A 73 -4.14 5.13 -1.54
C GLU A 73 -4.65 6.42 -2.15
N LEU A 74 -4.35 7.52 -1.49
CA LEU A 74 -4.79 8.86 -1.87
C LEU A 74 -3.60 9.81 -1.88
N TRP A 75 -3.53 10.71 -2.85
CA TRP A 75 -2.42 11.63 -3.02
C TRP A 75 -2.85 13.09 -2.97
N TRP A 76 -1.97 13.91 -2.39
CA TRP A 76 -2.03 15.36 -2.38
C TRP A 76 -0.69 15.94 -2.85
N SER A 77 -0.74 17.19 -3.32
CA SER A 77 0.41 17.98 -3.79
C SER A 77 1.52 18.05 -2.74
N SER A 78 1.17 18.41 -1.51
CA SER A 78 2.09 18.59 -0.38
C SER A 78 1.43 18.31 0.97
N GLU A 79 2.26 18.02 1.98
CA GLU A 79 1.81 17.89 3.37
C GLU A 79 1.23 19.20 3.93
N ALA A 80 1.78 20.34 3.52
CA ALA A 80 1.32 21.66 3.95
C ALA A 80 -0.12 21.93 3.49
N GLU A 81 -0.42 21.69 2.20
CA GLU A 81 -1.78 21.86 1.66
C GLU A 81 -2.78 20.87 2.29
N LEU A 82 -2.33 19.63 2.52
CA LEU A 82 -3.15 18.65 3.22
C LEU A 82 -3.46 19.09 4.65
N ASN A 83 -2.47 19.59 5.40
CA ASN A 83 -2.66 20.07 6.76
C ASN A 83 -3.59 21.28 6.83
N GLU A 84 -3.44 22.24 5.90
CA GLU A 84 -4.36 23.39 5.80
C GLU A 84 -5.80 22.92 5.57
N ARG A 85 -5.99 21.94 4.67
CA ARG A 85 -7.32 21.42 4.36
C ARG A 85 -7.95 20.63 5.51
N MET A 86 -7.17 19.78 6.17
CA MET A 86 -7.61 18.97 7.31
C MET A 86 -7.79 19.79 8.60
N GLY A 87 -7.07 20.90 8.74
CA GLY A 87 -7.14 21.79 9.90
C GLY A 87 -8.41 22.65 9.97
N SER A 88 -9.19 22.71 8.87
CA SER A 88 -10.47 23.42 8.86
C SER A 88 -11.52 22.65 9.68
N ALA A 89 -11.81 23.12 10.90
CA ALA A 89 -12.79 22.51 11.79
C ALA A 89 -14.26 22.63 11.31
N SER A 90 -14.50 23.34 10.22
CA SER A 90 -15.82 23.52 9.61
C SER A 90 -15.71 23.63 8.07
N GLY A 91 -16.86 23.49 7.40
CA GLY A 91 -16.98 23.59 5.95
C GLY A 91 -16.90 22.25 5.22
N LYS A 92 -16.93 22.32 3.89
CA LYS A 92 -17.12 21.15 3.01
C LYS A 92 -16.09 20.04 3.21
N ALA A 93 -14.84 20.37 3.53
CA ALA A 93 -13.79 19.37 3.77
C ALA A 93 -14.06 18.55 5.04
N ALA A 94 -14.55 19.20 6.10
CA ALA A 94 -14.92 18.54 7.35
C ALA A 94 -16.18 17.67 7.15
N GLU A 95 -17.19 18.18 6.44
CA GLU A 95 -18.40 17.44 6.09
C GLU A 95 -18.07 16.20 5.24
N ALA A 96 -17.24 16.36 4.21
CA ALA A 96 -16.77 15.26 3.37
C ALA A 96 -16.00 14.21 4.19
N SER A 97 -15.09 14.65 5.08
CA SER A 97 -14.32 13.74 5.93
C SER A 97 -15.22 12.95 6.89
N ALA A 98 -16.25 13.59 7.45
CA ALA A 98 -17.21 12.93 8.33
C ALA A 98 -18.08 11.91 7.57
N ALA A 99 -18.57 12.28 6.39
CA ALA A 99 -19.35 11.38 5.54
C ALA A 99 -18.53 10.15 5.09
N LEU A 100 -17.25 10.34 4.75
CA LEU A 100 -16.36 9.23 4.42
C LEU A 100 -16.10 8.34 5.62
N LEU A 101 -15.83 8.90 6.81
CA LEU A 101 -15.63 8.11 8.01
C LEU A 101 -16.87 7.28 8.40
N GLU A 102 -18.06 7.87 8.30
CA GLU A 102 -19.32 7.16 8.51
C GLU A 102 -19.46 6.00 7.51
N ASP A 103 -19.18 6.25 6.24
CA ASP A 103 -19.28 5.22 5.21
C ASP A 103 -18.24 4.11 5.37
N GLU A 104 -16.99 4.45 5.65
CA GLU A 104 -15.90 3.53 5.96
C GLU A 104 -16.29 2.54 7.07
N SER A 105 -16.96 3.03 8.12
CA SER A 105 -17.37 2.19 9.27
C SER A 105 -18.31 1.04 8.91
N LYS A 106 -19.04 1.14 7.78
CA LYS A 106 -20.00 0.12 7.32
C LYS A 106 -19.31 -1.13 6.79
N PHE A 107 -18.08 -1.02 6.30
CA PHE A 107 -17.41 -2.12 5.59
C PHE A 107 -15.95 -2.36 5.99
N ILE A 108 -15.30 -1.41 6.67
CA ILE A 108 -13.92 -1.54 7.17
C ILE A 108 -13.92 -1.80 8.68
N ASP A 109 -13.13 -2.79 9.11
CA ASP A 109 -12.72 -2.94 10.51
C ASP A 109 -11.65 -1.88 10.84
N LEU A 110 -12.12 -0.66 11.13
CA LEU A 110 -11.28 0.51 11.34
C LEU A 110 -10.20 0.32 12.44
N PRO A 111 -10.51 -0.27 13.62
CA PRO A 111 -9.49 -0.54 14.64
C PRO A 111 -8.32 -1.40 14.15
N ASN A 112 -8.56 -2.35 13.26
CA ASN A 112 -7.55 -3.30 12.77
C ASN A 112 -7.01 -2.96 11.37
N SER A 113 -7.34 -1.77 10.85
CA SER A 113 -6.89 -1.27 9.55
C SER A 113 -5.90 -0.11 9.77
N PRO A 114 -4.58 -0.35 9.67
CA PRO A 114 -3.58 0.70 9.87
C PRO A 114 -3.54 1.66 8.68
N LEU A 115 -3.30 2.93 8.98
CA LEU A 115 -3.13 3.98 7.99
C LEU A 115 -2.04 4.97 8.38
N TRP A 116 -1.30 5.43 7.37
CA TRP A 116 -0.17 6.34 7.54
C TRP A 116 0.07 7.18 6.29
N PHE A 117 0.66 8.36 6.48
CA PHE A 117 1.19 9.15 5.37
C PHE A 117 2.58 8.71 4.99
N ALA A 118 2.93 8.84 3.71
CA ALA A 118 4.19 8.34 3.17
C ALA A 118 4.69 9.15 1.96
N TYR A 119 5.98 8.96 1.65
CA TYR A 119 6.65 9.48 0.46
C TYR A 119 7.19 8.33 -0.40
N GLU A 120 7.17 8.51 -1.72
CA GLU A 120 7.62 7.53 -2.70
C GLU A 120 9.07 7.76 -3.11
N TYR A 121 9.83 6.66 -3.18
CA TYR A 121 11.22 6.62 -3.62
C TYR A 121 11.33 5.56 -4.73
N PRO A 122 11.04 5.93 -5.99
CA PRO A 122 11.12 5.00 -7.11
C PRO A 122 12.54 4.44 -7.28
N GLN A 123 12.65 3.12 -7.47
CA GLN A 123 13.94 2.48 -7.81
C GLN A 123 13.93 1.89 -9.22
N VAL A 124 12.79 1.34 -9.65
CA VAL A 124 12.56 0.91 -11.03
C VAL A 124 11.29 1.60 -11.49
N ASN A 125 11.40 2.52 -12.44
CA ASN A 125 10.28 3.37 -12.86
C ASN A 125 10.32 3.53 -14.37
N PRO A 126 9.40 2.89 -15.12
CA PRO A 126 9.36 3.00 -16.57
C PRO A 126 8.81 4.36 -17.00
N ALA A 127 9.19 4.79 -18.20
CA ALA A 127 8.62 5.95 -18.87
C ALA A 127 7.90 5.48 -20.15
N PRO A 128 6.61 5.82 -20.36
CA PRO A 128 5.74 6.57 -19.44
C PRO A 128 5.36 5.79 -18.17
N GLU A 129 4.94 6.51 -17.11
CA GLU A 129 4.49 5.92 -15.84
C GLU A 129 3.04 5.40 -15.91
N ASP A 130 2.76 4.50 -16.84
CA ASP A 130 1.40 4.00 -17.15
C ASP A 130 1.15 2.54 -16.72
N ILE A 131 2.12 1.95 -16.01
CA ILE A 131 2.00 0.58 -15.50
C ILE A 131 0.94 0.51 -14.40
N THR A 132 -0.01 -0.41 -14.60
CA THR A 132 -1.03 -0.74 -13.60
C THR A 132 -1.46 -2.20 -13.67
N ALA A 133 -1.68 -2.79 -12.50
CA ALA A 133 -2.19 -4.14 -12.29
C ALA A 133 -3.71 -4.20 -12.51
N LYS A 134 -4.19 -3.86 -13.71
CA LYS A 134 -5.62 -3.95 -14.06
C LYS A 134 -6.15 -5.37 -13.85
N VAL A 135 -7.44 -5.49 -13.49
CA VAL A 135 -8.12 -6.78 -13.25
C VAL A 135 -7.87 -7.80 -14.38
N LYS A 136 -7.92 -7.36 -15.64
CA LYS A 136 -7.74 -8.23 -16.82
C LYS A 136 -6.30 -8.34 -17.34
N SER A 137 -5.33 -7.65 -16.72
CA SER A 137 -3.93 -7.74 -17.15
C SER A 137 -3.23 -8.94 -16.51
N ASN A 138 -2.06 -9.30 -17.03
CA ASN A 138 -1.17 -10.26 -16.39
C ASN A 138 -0.32 -9.66 -15.27
N ILE A 139 -0.48 -8.35 -14.99
CA ILE A 139 0.33 -7.66 -14.00
C ILE A 139 -0.33 -7.81 -12.63
N LEU A 140 0.44 -8.21 -11.62
CA LEU A 140 0.03 -8.13 -10.22
C LEU A 140 0.78 -7.00 -9.54
N ARG A 141 0.08 -6.29 -8.66
CA ARG A 141 0.71 -5.37 -7.73
C ARG A 141 1.07 -6.15 -6.47
N VAL A 142 2.34 -6.14 -6.12
CA VAL A 142 2.85 -6.50 -4.79
C VAL A 142 2.66 -5.30 -3.88
N PHE A 143 2.10 -5.55 -2.70
CA PHE A 143 2.09 -4.62 -1.59
C PHE A 143 2.70 -5.34 -0.38
N PHE A 144 3.88 -4.90 0.04
CA PHE A 144 4.67 -5.49 1.12
C PHE A 144 4.93 -4.46 2.22
N PRO A 145 3.96 -4.25 3.13
CA PRO A 145 4.15 -3.42 4.31
C PRO A 145 5.08 -4.15 5.30
N LEU A 146 6.10 -3.42 5.74
CA LEU A 146 7.18 -4.01 6.52
C LEU A 146 7.41 -3.26 7.83
N ARG A 147 7.62 -4.02 8.89
CA ARG A 147 8.20 -3.53 10.15
C ARG A 147 9.65 -3.97 10.18
N HIS A 148 10.50 -3.16 10.79
CA HIS A 148 11.92 -3.48 10.86
C HIS A 148 12.23 -4.37 12.06
N GLN A 149 13.36 -5.06 12.00
CA GLN A 149 13.87 -5.83 13.14
C GLN A 149 14.13 -4.93 14.33
N SER A 150 13.83 -5.44 15.53
CA SER A 150 14.01 -4.74 16.80
C SER A 150 15.47 -4.35 17.09
N LYS A 151 16.44 -5.04 16.47
CA LYS A 151 17.88 -4.73 16.59
C LYS A 151 18.32 -3.49 15.81
N LEU A 152 17.48 -3.01 14.88
CA LEU A 152 17.74 -1.81 14.09
C LEU A 152 16.85 -0.68 14.60
N SER A 153 17.37 0.53 14.63
CA SER A 153 16.54 1.72 14.65
C SER A 153 15.77 1.87 13.33
N GLU A 154 14.69 2.65 13.38
CA GLU A 154 13.92 2.99 12.18
C GLU A 154 14.79 3.69 11.13
N GLU A 155 15.70 4.58 11.54
CA GLU A 155 16.62 5.28 10.63
C GLU A 155 17.59 4.30 9.94
N GLU A 156 18.21 3.38 10.70
CA GLU A 156 19.11 2.36 10.14
C GLU A 156 18.37 1.44 9.17
N ALA A 157 17.15 1.01 9.51
CA ALA A 157 16.36 0.15 8.64
C ALA A 157 15.97 0.86 7.34
N ARG A 158 15.56 2.13 7.40
CA ARG A 158 15.27 2.94 6.20
C ARG A 158 16.50 3.15 5.35
N HIS A 159 17.62 3.47 5.98
CA HIS A 159 18.89 3.65 5.29
C HIS A 159 19.28 2.36 4.57
N TYR A 160 19.28 1.22 5.27
CA TYR A 160 19.59 -0.08 4.69
C TYR A 160 18.65 -0.42 3.52
N TRP A 161 17.35 -0.22 3.70
CA TRP A 161 16.36 -0.49 2.66
C TRP A 161 16.65 0.34 1.40
N LEU A 162 17.00 1.62 1.54
CA LEU A 162 17.28 2.50 0.41
C LEU A 162 18.64 2.22 -0.26
N THR A 163 19.68 2.00 0.54
CA THR A 163 21.08 1.96 0.06
C THR A 163 21.61 0.57 -0.22
N HIS A 164 20.97 -0.49 0.27
CA HIS A 164 21.38 -1.89 0.06
C HIS A 164 20.31 -2.68 -0.69
N HIS A 165 19.10 -2.77 -0.14
CA HIS A 165 18.03 -3.56 -0.74
C HIS A 165 17.55 -2.97 -2.08
N GLY A 166 17.39 -1.65 -2.16
CA GLY A 166 17.03 -0.95 -3.40
C GLY A 166 17.91 -1.32 -4.60
N PRO A 167 19.25 -1.20 -4.49
CA PRO A 167 20.18 -1.70 -5.52
C PRO A 167 19.99 -3.17 -5.90
N ILE A 168 19.76 -4.08 -4.95
CA ILE A 168 19.54 -5.51 -5.23
C ILE A 168 18.29 -5.69 -6.10
N VAL A 169 17.19 -5.00 -5.77
CA VAL A 169 15.96 -5.04 -6.58
C VAL A 169 16.22 -4.51 -7.98
N ARG A 170 16.93 -3.39 -8.13
CA ARG A 170 17.27 -2.83 -9.46
C ARG A 170 18.11 -3.81 -10.28
N SER A 171 19.11 -4.47 -9.69
CA SER A 171 19.97 -5.42 -10.42
C SER A 171 19.26 -6.69 -10.89
N HIS A 172 18.09 -6.98 -10.33
CA HIS A 172 17.33 -8.19 -10.61
C HIS A 172 15.94 -7.91 -11.22
N ALA A 173 15.63 -6.66 -11.53
CA ALA A 173 14.31 -6.27 -12.01
C ALA A 173 13.92 -6.98 -13.31
N GLU A 174 14.84 -7.07 -14.28
CA GLU A 174 14.62 -7.78 -15.54
C GLU A 174 14.41 -9.28 -15.32
N ALA A 175 15.31 -9.92 -14.56
CA ALA A 175 15.24 -11.35 -14.25
C ALA A 175 13.93 -11.75 -13.55
N THR A 176 13.37 -10.86 -12.74
CA THR A 176 12.13 -11.07 -11.98
C THR A 176 10.89 -10.49 -12.64
N ARG A 177 11.04 -9.86 -13.82
CA ARG A 177 9.97 -9.14 -14.53
C ARG A 177 9.25 -8.10 -13.67
N THR A 178 10.02 -7.46 -12.81
CA THR A 178 9.57 -6.30 -12.04
C THR A 178 9.55 -5.09 -12.97
N LEU A 179 8.35 -4.73 -13.44
CA LEU A 179 8.12 -3.62 -14.35
C LEU A 179 8.29 -2.26 -13.66
N CYS A 180 7.89 -2.19 -12.40
CA CYS A 180 8.05 -1.02 -11.55
C CYS A 180 8.28 -1.49 -10.11
N TYR A 181 9.13 -0.77 -9.37
CA TYR A 181 9.36 -0.96 -7.95
C TYR A 181 9.59 0.39 -7.27
N ARG A 182 8.84 0.62 -6.19
CA ARG A 182 8.95 1.82 -5.36
C ARG A 182 9.11 1.39 -3.91
N GLN A 183 10.01 2.09 -3.23
CA GLN A 183 10.07 2.05 -1.78
C GLN A 183 9.24 3.21 -1.26
N VAL A 184 8.32 2.92 -0.35
CA VAL A 184 7.39 3.93 0.12
C VAL A 184 7.59 4.05 1.62
N HIS A 185 8.25 5.12 2.03
CA HIS A 185 8.64 5.33 3.42
C HIS A 185 7.59 6.15 4.13
N ARG A 186 7.16 5.71 5.33
CA ARG A 186 6.24 6.49 6.17
C ARG A 186 6.84 7.88 6.43
N ALA A 187 6.02 8.92 6.31
CA ALA A 187 6.45 10.31 6.46
C ALA A 187 6.75 10.68 7.92
N ASN A 188 6.28 9.87 8.89
CA ASN A 188 6.24 10.19 10.32
C ASN A 188 5.52 11.52 10.58
N SER A 189 4.46 11.77 9.80
CA SER A 189 3.71 13.01 9.85
C SER A 189 2.91 13.11 11.15
N PRO A 190 2.84 14.29 11.79
CA PRO A 190 1.91 14.54 12.89
C PRO A 190 0.44 14.29 12.50
N LEU A 191 0.11 14.37 11.21
CA LEU A 191 -1.24 14.11 10.67
C LEU A 191 -1.71 12.68 10.91
N ASP A 192 -0.77 11.71 10.99
CA ASP A 192 -1.08 10.30 11.26
C ASP A 192 -1.96 10.15 12.52
N LYS A 193 -1.61 10.87 13.59
CA LYS A 193 -2.32 10.78 14.88
C LYS A 193 -3.77 11.22 14.77
N GLY A 194 -4.04 12.26 14.00
CA GLY A 194 -5.39 12.80 13.84
C GLY A 194 -6.31 11.79 13.13
N ILE A 195 -5.85 11.25 12.00
CA ILE A 195 -6.63 10.31 11.19
C ILE A 195 -6.78 8.94 11.87
N GLN A 196 -5.77 8.48 12.60
CA GLN A 196 -5.81 7.23 13.38
C GLN A 196 -6.78 7.36 14.55
N LYS A 197 -6.75 8.49 15.26
CA LYS A 197 -7.69 8.76 16.36
C LYS A 197 -9.13 8.80 15.86
N ALA A 198 -9.39 9.47 14.74
CA ALA A 198 -10.73 9.57 14.15
C ALA A 198 -11.32 8.18 13.80
N ARG A 199 -10.48 7.24 13.37
CA ARG A 199 -10.86 5.86 13.01
C ARG A 199 -10.77 4.87 14.18
N GLY A 200 -10.27 5.30 15.34
CA GLY A 200 -10.02 4.41 16.46
C GLY A 200 -9.00 3.30 16.15
N THR A 201 -8.06 3.56 15.22
CA THR A 201 -7.03 2.60 14.80
C THR A 201 -6.19 2.16 16.00
N ARG A 202 -6.04 0.84 16.19
CA ARG A 202 -5.32 0.22 17.31
C ARG A 202 -4.03 -0.48 16.88
N VAL A 203 -3.92 -0.79 15.60
CA VAL A 203 -2.74 -1.47 15.04
C VAL A 203 -1.68 -0.43 14.70
N GLU A 204 -0.45 -0.74 15.08
CA GLU A 204 0.71 0.11 14.78
C GLU A 204 0.91 0.24 13.26
N SER A 205 1.24 1.45 12.82
CA SER A 205 1.67 1.71 11.44
C SER A 205 2.96 0.99 11.10
N TYR A 206 3.14 0.70 9.82
CA TYR A 206 4.37 0.10 9.30
C TYR A 206 5.50 1.14 9.15
N LEU A 207 6.73 0.68 8.93
CA LEU A 207 7.86 1.55 8.57
C LEU A 207 7.60 2.29 7.25
N GLY A 208 6.83 1.64 6.40
CA GLY A 208 6.59 1.90 5.01
C GLY A 208 6.13 0.62 4.33
N HIS A 209 6.17 0.59 3.00
CA HIS A 209 5.96 -0.64 2.26
C HIS A 209 6.71 -0.63 0.92
N ALA A 210 7.11 -1.82 0.48
CA ALA A 210 7.56 -2.02 -0.89
C ALA A 210 6.33 -2.23 -1.77
N GLU A 211 6.30 -1.58 -2.92
CA GLU A 211 5.33 -1.87 -3.97
C GLU A 211 6.05 -2.23 -5.26
N ALA A 212 5.55 -3.26 -5.94
CA ALA A 212 6.12 -3.72 -7.19
C ALA A 212 5.01 -4.12 -8.16
N TRP A 213 5.19 -3.85 -9.44
CA TRP A 213 4.31 -4.35 -10.49
C TRP A 213 5.06 -5.44 -11.25
N VAL A 214 4.56 -6.65 -11.17
CA VAL A 214 5.22 -7.85 -11.71
C VAL A 214 4.37 -8.44 -12.81
N ASP A 215 4.95 -8.70 -13.98
CA ASP A 215 4.26 -9.39 -15.07
C ASP A 215 4.27 -10.91 -14.86
N MET A 216 3.08 -11.47 -14.62
CA MET A 216 2.85 -12.90 -14.37
C MET A 216 2.58 -13.72 -15.64
N GLY A 217 2.54 -13.12 -16.84
CA GLY A 217 2.02 -13.76 -18.04
C GLY A 217 2.70 -15.08 -18.41
N LYS A 218 4.03 -15.17 -18.22
CA LYS A 218 4.79 -16.43 -18.20
C LYS A 218 5.84 -16.31 -17.11
N ALA A 219 5.50 -16.65 -15.86
CA ALA A 219 6.44 -16.55 -14.74
C ALA A 219 7.82 -17.10 -15.16
N PRO A 220 8.90 -16.31 -15.04
CA PRO A 220 10.22 -16.76 -15.47
C PRO A 220 10.64 -17.92 -14.57
N ASN A 221 10.50 -19.14 -15.08
CA ASN A 221 10.94 -20.34 -14.39
C ASN A 221 12.44 -20.58 -14.63
N THR A 222 13.20 -19.49 -14.73
CA THR A 222 14.64 -19.51 -15.02
C THR A 222 15.42 -19.63 -13.71
N ASP A 223 16.62 -20.21 -13.80
CA ASP A 223 17.52 -20.29 -12.64
C ASP A 223 17.93 -18.92 -12.13
N GLU A 224 18.02 -17.95 -13.03
CA GLU A 224 18.30 -16.56 -12.70
C GLU A 224 17.19 -15.93 -11.87
N ALA A 225 15.93 -16.06 -12.28
CA ALA A 225 14.79 -15.56 -11.51
C ALA A 225 14.70 -16.20 -10.12
N ARG A 226 15.02 -17.50 -10.01
CA ARG A 226 15.07 -18.19 -8.72
C ARG A 226 16.17 -17.66 -7.82
N ARG A 227 17.38 -17.44 -8.35
CA ARG A 227 18.50 -16.84 -7.60
C ARG A 227 18.20 -15.40 -7.18
N ALA A 228 17.59 -14.61 -8.07
CA ALA A 228 17.15 -13.25 -7.77
C ALA A 228 16.13 -13.22 -6.62
N ASN A 229 15.09 -14.05 -6.68
CA ASN A 229 14.10 -14.15 -5.60
C ASN A 229 14.74 -14.60 -4.27
N ALA A 230 15.68 -15.55 -4.31
CA ALA A 230 16.41 -15.96 -3.11
C ALA A 230 17.28 -14.82 -2.55
N ALA A 231 17.93 -14.03 -3.41
CA ALA A 231 18.70 -12.86 -2.99
C ALA A 231 17.82 -11.82 -2.31
N PHE A 232 16.62 -11.53 -2.85
CA PHE A 232 15.65 -10.65 -2.21
C PHE A 232 15.27 -11.15 -0.82
N ILE A 233 14.81 -12.40 -0.72
CA ILE A 233 14.32 -12.95 0.55
C ILE A 233 15.46 -12.98 1.58
N ASN A 234 16.66 -13.40 1.19
CA ASN A 234 17.81 -13.42 2.10
C ASN A 234 18.16 -12.01 2.61
N ASP A 235 18.11 -11.01 1.74
CA ASP A 235 18.39 -9.62 2.11
C ASP A 235 17.28 -8.99 2.96
N GLU A 236 16.02 -9.26 2.64
CA GLU A 236 14.85 -8.83 3.41
C GLU A 236 14.97 -9.26 4.89
N HIS A 237 15.49 -10.47 5.17
CA HIS A 237 15.73 -10.97 6.53
C HIS A 237 16.85 -10.24 7.29
N ASN A 238 17.58 -9.31 6.67
CA ASN A 238 18.55 -8.50 7.40
C ASN A 238 17.89 -7.33 8.14
N PHE A 239 16.78 -6.80 7.61
CA PHE A 239 16.16 -5.58 8.11
C PHE A 239 14.66 -5.68 8.39
N ILE A 240 13.94 -6.64 7.79
CA ILE A 240 12.50 -6.85 7.99
C ILE A 240 12.26 -7.83 9.14
N ASP A 241 11.30 -7.50 10.00
CA ASP A 241 10.67 -8.42 10.94
C ASP A 241 9.49 -9.11 10.24
N MET A 242 9.72 -10.33 9.73
CA MET A 242 8.73 -11.04 8.93
C MET A 242 7.47 -11.38 9.73
N GLU A 243 7.60 -11.74 11.01
CA GLU A 243 6.46 -12.11 11.86
C GLU A 243 5.51 -10.95 12.12
N ARG A 244 6.03 -9.72 12.09
CA ARG A 244 5.27 -8.47 12.22
C ARG A 244 5.10 -7.74 10.89
N SER A 245 5.28 -8.44 9.77
CA SER A 245 5.07 -7.90 8.43
C SER A 245 4.06 -8.75 7.68
N THR A 246 3.56 -8.25 6.55
CA THR A 246 2.69 -9.05 5.68
C THR A 246 2.98 -8.77 4.22
N PHE A 247 2.40 -9.56 3.33
CA PHE A 247 2.62 -9.49 1.90
C PHE A 247 1.31 -9.83 1.20
N LEU A 248 0.95 -9.06 0.17
CA LEU A 248 -0.19 -9.38 -0.67
C LEU A 248 0.05 -9.04 -2.14
N PHE A 249 -0.61 -9.79 -2.99
CA PHE A 249 -0.86 -9.46 -4.38
C PHE A 249 -2.25 -8.86 -4.52
N GLY A 250 -2.37 -7.86 -5.38
CA GLY A 250 -3.65 -7.22 -5.67
C GLY A 250 -3.80 -6.74 -7.11
N LYS A 251 -5.03 -6.36 -7.42
CA LYS A 251 -5.45 -5.72 -8.67
C LYS A 251 -5.93 -4.31 -8.39
N GLU A 252 -5.63 -3.41 -9.31
CA GLU A 252 -5.84 -1.97 -9.14
C GLU A 252 -7.11 -1.48 -9.84
N HIS A 253 -7.78 -0.56 -9.17
CA HIS A 253 -8.85 0.29 -9.68
C HIS A 253 -8.45 1.75 -9.46
N THR A 254 -8.15 2.47 -10.55
CA THR A 254 -7.90 3.91 -10.50
C THR A 254 -9.23 4.65 -10.56
N ILE A 255 -9.57 5.35 -9.48
CA ILE A 255 -10.86 6.04 -9.31
C ILE A 255 -10.74 7.51 -9.66
N ILE A 256 -9.66 8.15 -9.21
CA ILE A 256 -9.32 9.55 -9.49
C ILE A 256 -7.87 9.56 -10.00
N ASP A 257 -7.63 10.26 -11.10
CA ASP A 257 -6.28 10.55 -11.58
C ASP A 257 -6.26 11.93 -12.25
N LYS A 258 -5.70 12.93 -11.56
CA LYS A 258 -5.55 14.31 -12.05
C LYS A 258 -4.10 14.62 -12.45
N ARG A 259 -3.29 13.58 -12.68
CA ARG A 259 -1.90 13.71 -13.14
C ARG A 259 -1.82 14.24 -14.57
#